data_AF-T2J6G2-F1
#
_entry.id   AF-T2J6G2-F1
#
_cell.length_a   1.000
_cell.length_b   1.000
_cell.length_c   1.000
_cell.angle_alpha   90.00
_cell.angle_beta   90.00
_cell.angle_gamma   90.00
#
_symmetry.space_group_name_H-M   'P 1'
#
loop_
_entity.id
_entity.type
_entity.pdbx_description
1 polymer ?
#
loop_
_entity_poly.entity_id
_entity_poly.type
_entity_poly.pdbx_seq_one_letter_code
_entity_poly.pdbx_strand_id
1 'polypeptide(L)' 'MLLMYDNVCKLLAERFSSDFANWLLNEPIALTELKPTELSLNPIRADSLIFLQSEEVVLHIEFQTSPDEDIPFRM' A
#
# COMPACT_ATOMS: atom_id res chain seq x y z
N MET A 1 -0.78 9.96 21.04
CA MET A 1 -2.10 9.30 20.87
C MET A 1 -2.47 9.29 19.39
N LEU A 2 -1.63 8.65 18.56
CA LEU A 2 -1.78 8.53 17.10
C LEU A 2 -1.33 7.14 16.61
N LEU A 3 -0.93 6.25 17.52
CA LEU A 3 -0.39 4.91 17.20
C LEU A 3 -1.48 3.86 16.93
N MET A 4 -2.76 4.22 17.07
CA MET A 4 -3.86 3.25 17.15
C MET A 4 -5.10 3.69 16.36
N TYR A 5 -4.93 4.40 15.25
CA TYR A 5 -5.74 4.05 14.11
C TYR A 5 -5.06 2.82 13.52
N ASP A 6 -5.51 1.65 13.95
CA ASP A 6 -5.38 0.45 13.15
C ASP A 6 -5.60 0.87 11.71
N ASN A 7 -4.59 0.70 10.87
CA ASN A 7 -4.59 1.29 9.54
C ASN A 7 -5.64 0.54 8.73
N VAL A 8 -6.90 0.97 8.80
CA VAL A 8 -8.04 0.30 8.18
C VAL A 8 -7.76 0.11 6.69
N CYS A 9 -7.10 1.08 6.06
CA CYS A 9 -6.65 0.98 4.69
C CYS A 9 -5.65 -0.17 4.48
N LYS A 10 -4.65 -0.34 5.37
CA LYS A 10 -3.78 -1.51 5.38
C LYS A 10 -4.56 -2.81 5.52
N LEU A 11 -5.45 -2.89 6.51
CA LEU A 11 -6.26 -4.09 6.76
C LEU A 11 -7.13 -4.44 5.54
N LEU A 12 -7.73 -3.44 4.90
CA LEU A 12 -8.55 -3.61 3.71
C LEU A 12 -7.70 -4.06 2.52
N ALA A 13 -6.54 -3.43 2.29
CA ALA A 13 -5.63 -3.81 1.20
C ALA A 13 -5.05 -5.22 1.39
N GLU A 14 -4.79 -5.65 2.62
CA GLU A 14 -4.35 -7.03 2.91
C GLU A 14 -5.48 -8.04 2.70
N ARG A 15 -6.69 -7.76 3.22
CA ARG A 15 -7.82 -8.72 3.17
C ARG A 15 -8.48 -8.82 1.80
N PHE A 16 -8.47 -7.73 1.04
CA PHE A 16 -9.15 -7.58 -0.24
C PHE A 16 -8.14 -7.26 -1.35
N SER A 17 -6.94 -7.82 -1.29
CA SER A 17 -5.83 -7.51 -2.20
C SER A 17 -6.19 -7.66 -3.68
N SER A 18 -6.97 -8.69 -4.02
CA SER A 18 -7.47 -8.91 -5.39
C SER A 18 -8.51 -7.88 -5.84
N ASP A 19 -9.34 -7.37 -4.93
CA ASP A 19 -10.28 -6.28 -5.25
C ASP A 19 -9.53 -4.97 -5.52
N PHE A 20 -8.48 -4.69 -4.73
CA PHE A 20 -7.58 -3.55 -4.99
C PHE A 20 -6.81 -3.70 -6.30
N ALA A 21 -6.31 -4.90 -6.62
CA ALA A 21 -5.69 -5.17 -7.92
C ALA A 21 -6.68 -4.92 -9.07
N ASN A 22 -7.91 -5.42 -8.94
CA ASN A 22 -8.94 -5.20 -9.95
C ASN A 22 -9.31 -3.72 -10.09
N TRP A 23 -9.34 -2.97 -8.99
CA TRP A 23 -9.65 -1.55 -9.03
C TRP A 23 -8.54 -0.73 -9.70
N LEU A 24 -7.27 -0.98 -9.36
CA LEU A 24 -6.14 -0.16 -9.80
C LEU A 24 -5.54 -0.62 -11.14
N LEU A 25 -5.54 -1.92 -11.39
CA LEU A 25 -4.92 -2.55 -12.57
C LEU A 25 -5.96 -3.11 -13.55
N ASN A 26 -7.26 -3.02 -13.22
CA ASN A 26 -8.36 -3.53 -14.04
C ASN A 26 -8.31 -5.07 -14.27
N GLU A 27 -7.63 -5.78 -13.37
CA GLU A 27 -7.52 -7.24 -13.35
C GLU A 27 -7.49 -7.77 -11.90
N PRO A 28 -8.29 -8.79 -11.54
CA PRO A 28 -8.27 -9.40 -10.20
C PRO A 28 -7.07 -10.33 -10.04
N ILE A 29 -5.91 -9.75 -9.79
CA ILE A 29 -4.66 -10.49 -9.57
C ILE A 29 -4.66 -11.06 -8.15
N ALA A 30 -4.32 -12.35 -8.00
CA ALA A 30 -4.07 -12.95 -6.70
C ALA A 30 -2.73 -12.43 -6.17
N LEU A 31 -2.79 -11.50 -5.22
CA LEU A 31 -1.60 -10.88 -4.63
C LEU A 31 -1.42 -11.35 -3.18
N THR A 32 -0.17 -11.57 -2.81
CA THR A 32 0.26 -11.88 -1.44
C THR A 32 1.05 -10.73 -0.85
N GLU A 33 1.03 -10.57 0.47
CA GLU A 33 1.83 -9.54 1.15
C GLU A 33 3.33 -9.81 0.92
N LEU A 34 4.01 -8.87 0.26
CA LEU A 34 5.46 -8.85 0.18
C LEU A 34 5.98 -8.15 1.43
N LYS A 35 6.68 -8.88 2.29
CA LYS A 35 7.36 -8.30 3.45
C LYS A 35 8.68 -7.67 3.00
N PRO A 36 8.80 -6.34 3.01
CA PRO A 36 10.05 -5.68 2.61
C PRO A 36 11.15 -6.04 3.61
N THR A 37 12.27 -6.57 3.11
CA THR A 37 13.46 -6.87 3.92
C THR A 37 14.27 -5.62 4.25
N GLU A 38 14.18 -4.58 3.40
CA GLU A 38 14.82 -3.28 3.61
C GLU A 38 13.93 -2.17 3.07
N LEU A 39 13.29 -1.41 3.97
CA LEU A 39 12.66 -0.14 3.65
C LEU A 39 13.53 0.95 4.26
N SER A 40 14.13 1.80 3.42
CA SER A 40 14.79 3.01 3.90
C SER A 40 13.74 3.87 4.61
N LEU A 41 13.85 3.95 5.94
CA LEU A 41 12.91 4.68 6.80
C LEU A 41 12.97 6.22 6.62
N ASN A 42 13.89 6.73 5.79
CA ASN A 42 14.19 8.16 5.71
C ASN A 42 13.89 8.77 4.33
N PRO A 43 12.88 9.65 4.26
CA PRO A 43 11.70 9.72 5.11
C PRO A 43 10.54 8.96 4.45
N ILE A 44 10.08 7.88 5.08
CA ILE A 44 8.78 7.29 4.74
C ILE A 44 7.71 8.32 5.14
N ARG A 45 7.07 8.94 4.15
CA ARG A 45 6.09 10.02 4.32
C ARG A 45 4.63 9.55 4.17
N ALA A 46 4.41 8.24 4.14
CA ALA A 46 3.08 7.64 4.10
C ALA A 46 2.66 7.16 5.50
N ASP A 47 1.38 7.33 5.84
CA ASP A 47 0.80 6.82 7.08
C ASP A 47 0.68 5.27 7.03
N SER A 48 0.60 4.69 5.82
CA SER A 48 0.71 3.26 5.57
C SER A 48 1.49 2.97 4.30
N LEU A 49 2.21 1.85 4.33
CA LEU A 49 2.81 1.24 3.15
C LEU A 49 2.45 -0.25 3.11
N ILE A 50 1.94 -0.69 1.97
CA ILE A 50 1.72 -2.12 1.70
C ILE A 50 2.28 -2.48 0.33
N PHE A 51 3.03 -3.58 0.30
CA PHE A 51 3.48 -4.21 -0.92
C PHE A 51 2.73 -5.51 -1.10
N LEU A 52 2.11 -5.64 -2.26
CA LEU A 52 1.36 -6.81 -2.69
C LEU A 52 2.04 -7.36 -3.95
N GLN A 53 2.29 -8.66 -4.03
CA GLN A 53 2.99 -9.25 -5.17
C GLN A 53 2.30 -10.50 -5.73
N SER A 54 2.41 -10.67 -7.04
CA SER A 54 2.21 -11.92 -7.78
C SER A 54 3.52 -12.31 -8.47
N GLU A 55 3.48 -13.31 -9.34
CA GLU A 55 4.65 -13.72 -10.15
C GLU A 55 5.09 -12.63 -11.13
N GLU A 56 4.16 -11.79 -11.60
CA GLU A 56 4.40 -10.86 -12.71
C GLU A 56 4.33 -9.39 -12.29
N VAL A 57 3.72 -9.09 -11.15
CA VAL A 57 3.41 -7.71 -10.72
C VAL A 57 3.73 -7.52 -9.25
N VAL A 58 4.33 -6.36 -8.93
CA VAL A 58 4.37 -5.81 -7.58
C VAL A 58 3.48 -4.57 -7.56
N LEU A 59 2.46 -4.59 -6.72
CA LEU A 59 1.57 -3.48 -6.46
C LEU A 59 1.98 -2.80 -5.15
N HIS A 60 2.33 -1.53 -5.25
CA HIS A 60 2.72 -0.69 -4.14
C HIS A 60 1.60 0.30 -3.83
N ILE A 61 1.12 0.32 -2.59
CA ILE A 61 0.02 1.21 -2.19
C ILE A 61 0.45 2.06 -0.99
N GLU A 62 0.43 3.37 -1.20
CA GLU A 62 0.69 4.40 -0.19
C GLU A 62 -0.64 5.02 0.26
N PHE A 63 -0.87 5.07 1.58
CA PHE A 63 -2.00 5.78 2.16
C PHE A 63 -1.53 6.98 2.96
N GLN A 64 -2.13 8.15 2.71
CA GLN A 64 -1.84 9.41 3.40
C GLN A 64 -3.15 10.03 3.88
N THR A 65 -3.24 10.31 5.17
CA THR A 65 -4.35 11.01 5.82
C THR A 65 -4.28 12.52 5.60
N SER A 66 -3.07 13.05 5.48
CA SER A 66 -2.76 14.44 5.15
C SER A 66 -1.72 14.46 4.03
N PRO A 67 -2.13 14.31 2.76
CA PRO A 67 -1.21 14.32 1.63
C PRO A 67 -0.50 15.68 1.55
N ASP A 68 0.78 15.64 1.17
CA ASP A 68 1.61 16.81 0.93
C ASP A 68 1.48 17.22 -0.54
N GLU A 69 1.00 18.43 -0.82
CA GLU A 69 0.74 18.92 -2.18
C GLU A 69 2.02 19.05 -3.01
N ASP A 70 3.19 19.20 -2.36
CA ASP A 70 4.48 19.25 -3.03
C ASP A 70 4.97 17.86 -3.48
N ILE A 71 4.28 16.79 -3.06
CA ILE A 71 4.62 15.41 -3.39
C ILE A 71 3.65 14.89 -4.46
N PRO A 72 4.15 14.51 -5.65
CA PRO A 72 3.29 13.92 -6.66
C PRO A 72 2.79 12.54 -6.23
N PHE A 73 1.62 12.15 -6.74
CA PHE A 73 1.16 10.77 -6.61
C PHE A 73 2.22 9.80 -7.13
N ARG A 74 2.59 8.82 -6.31
CA ARG A 74 3.51 7.75 -6.66
C ARG A 74 2.71 6.48 -6.91
N MET A 75 2.94 5.87 -8.07
CA MET A 75 2.46 4.53 -8.44
C MET A 75 3.67 3.62 -8.59
#